data_AF-A0A0G0Z9M1-F1
#
_entry.id   AF-A0A0G0Z9M1-F1
#
_cell.length_a   1.000
_cell.length_b   1.000
_cell.length_c   1.000
_cell.angle_alpha   90.00
_cell.angle_beta   90.00
_cell.angle_gamma   90.00
#
_symmetry.space_group_name_H-M   'P 1'
#
loop_
_entity.id
_entity.type
_entity.pdbx_description
1 polymer ?
#
loop_
_entity_poly.entity_id
_entity_poly.type
_entity_poly.pdbx_seq_one_letter_code
_entity_poly.pdbx_strand_id
1 'polypeptide(L)'
;MLKKINHRKIIFVLIFLVVLIFLVVMVLTNPCTFQFFSLNSEYCFDPLDEKLRQSIGMFSMPLFLILFILFFLRKEVFFTWIKFAIPALFFSLLAIFTTATSSGGLFSVGLPDFDRALTTLILGILFFFISLVLIIYKSLSLKENDLKVLENGVVKSRKFRIIKRIIRIVLILCFIGFLLLFLTI
;
A
#
# COMPACT_ATOMS: atom_id res chain seq x y z
N MET A 1 -31.11 6.74 8.82
CA MET A 1 -30.10 7.12 9.83
C MET A 1 -28.83 6.29 9.62
N LEU A 2 -27.80 6.84 8.96
CA LEU A 2 -26.51 6.16 8.84
C LEU A 2 -25.78 6.24 10.19
N LYS A 3 -25.65 5.11 10.88
CA LYS A 3 -24.90 4.96 12.13
C LYS A 3 -23.53 5.64 11.98
N LYS A 4 -23.17 6.54 12.91
CA LYS A 4 -21.88 7.25 12.90
C LYS A 4 -20.76 6.24 13.12
N ILE A 5 -20.21 5.72 12.03
CA ILE A 5 -19.09 4.77 12.06
C ILE A 5 -17.86 5.51 12.59
N ASN A 6 -17.25 4.95 13.64
CA ASN A 6 -15.99 5.46 14.19
C ASN A 6 -14.82 4.91 13.37
N HIS A 7 -14.29 5.73 12.46
CA HIS A 7 -13.22 5.33 11.53
C HIS A 7 -11.96 4.85 12.25
N ARG A 8 -11.66 5.38 13.44
CA ARG A 8 -10.48 4.95 14.23
C ARG A 8 -10.57 3.49 14.65
N LYS A 9 -11.77 3.00 14.98
CA LYS A 9 -11.98 1.57 15.29
C LYS A 9 -11.73 0.70 14.07
N ILE A 10 -12.16 1.15 12.88
CA ILE A 10 -11.90 0.45 11.63
C ILE A 10 -10.40 0.42 11.33
N ILE A 11 -9.72 1.56 11.42
CA ILE A 11 -8.28 1.64 11.18
C ILE A 11 -7.53 0.74 12.17
N PHE A 12 -7.92 0.73 13.45
CA PHE A 12 -7.33 -0.15 14.46
C PHE A 12 -7.48 -1.62 14.10
N VAL A 13 -8.68 -2.05 13.68
CA VAL A 13 -8.93 -3.42 13.21
C VAL A 13 -8.09 -3.74 11.97
N LEU A 14 -7.96 -2.80 11.02
CA LEU A 14 -7.12 -2.97 9.85
C LEU A 14 -5.63 -3.10 10.22
N ILE A 15 -5.11 -2.26 11.11
CA ILE A 15 -3.73 -2.35 11.60
C ILE A 15 -3.50 -3.71 12.26
N PHE A 16 -4.39 -4.12 13.16
CA PHE A 16 -4.32 -5.42 13.82
C PHE A 16 -4.31 -6.57 12.81
N LEU A 17 -5.19 -6.52 11.81
CA LEU A 17 -5.26 -7.52 10.75
C LEU A 17 -3.96 -7.57 9.93
N VAL A 18 -3.39 -6.42 9.59
CA VAL A 18 -2.13 -6.33 8.82
C VAL A 18 -0.95 -6.89 9.61
N VAL A 19 -0.86 -6.56 10.90
CA VAL A 19 0.16 -7.12 11.80
C VAL A 19 -0.01 -8.63 11.94
N LEU A 20 -1.24 -9.12 12.09
CA LEU A 20 -1.53 -10.55 12.16
C LEU A 20 -1.12 -11.27 10.87
N ILE A 21 -1.47 -10.73 9.70
CA ILE A 21 -1.07 -11.27 8.40
C ILE A 21 0.44 -11.31 8.28
N PHE A 22 1.14 -10.23 8.66
CA PHE A 22 2.60 -10.19 8.63
C PHE A 22 3.23 -11.26 9.53
N LEU A 23 2.73 -11.45 10.75
CA LEU A 23 3.22 -12.48 11.66
C LEU A 23 2.98 -13.89 11.12
N VAL A 24 1.78 -14.15 10.59
CA VAL A 24 1.45 -15.44 9.96
C VAL A 24 2.39 -15.71 8.80
N VAL A 25 2.61 -14.72 7.91
CA VAL A 25 3.55 -14.84 6.80
C VAL A 25 4.96 -15.12 7.30
N MET A 26 5.46 -14.39 8.30
CA MET A 26 6.80 -14.58 8.86
C MET A 26 7.01 -16.00 9.41
N VAL A 27 6.00 -16.57 10.06
CA VAL A 27 6.04 -17.96 10.54
C VAL A 27 6.04 -18.94 9.37
N LEU A 28 5.23 -18.66 8.33
CA LEU A 28 5.10 -19.53 7.16
C LEU A 28 6.29 -19.48 6.21
N THR A 29 7.06 -18.39 6.15
CA THR A 29 8.26 -18.29 5.28
C THR A 29 9.38 -19.22 5.74
N ASN A 30 9.37 -19.65 7.01
CA ASN A 30 10.42 -20.47 7.61
C ASN A 30 9.84 -21.73 8.27
N PRO A 31 9.13 -22.59 7.51
CA PRO A 31 8.39 -23.70 8.08
C PRO A 31 9.29 -24.74 8.74
N CYS A 32 10.51 -24.92 8.22
CA CYS A 32 11.50 -25.87 8.74
C CYS A 32 12.08 -25.41 10.09
N THR A 33 12.14 -24.10 10.36
CA THR A 33 12.71 -23.54 11.61
C THR A 33 11.76 -23.68 12.79
N PHE A 34 10.45 -23.63 12.54
CA PHE A 34 9.43 -23.77 13.57
C PHE A 34 8.97 -25.22 13.82
N GLN A 35 9.64 -26.22 13.20
CA GLN A 35 9.38 -27.65 13.40
C GLN A 35 7.90 -28.07 13.23
N PHE A 36 7.13 -27.35 12.41
CA PHE A 36 5.73 -27.72 12.15
C PHE A 36 5.58 -29.02 11.33
N PHE A 37 6.68 -29.63 10.87
CA PHE A 37 6.70 -30.88 10.12
C PHE A 37 7.82 -31.83 10.57
N SER A 38 7.50 -33.13 10.46
CA SER A 38 8.16 -34.31 11.02
C SER A 38 9.64 -34.52 10.66
N LEU A 39 10.38 -35.09 11.62
CA LEU A 39 11.81 -35.46 11.61
C LEU A 39 12.27 -36.42 10.47
N ASN A 40 11.38 -36.89 9.59
CA ASN A 40 11.66 -37.99 8.65
C ASN A 40 11.42 -37.70 7.16
N SER A 41 11.09 -36.48 6.75
CA SER A 41 10.95 -36.14 5.32
C SER A 41 12.00 -35.10 4.90
N GLU A 42 12.88 -35.46 3.97
CA GLU A 42 13.86 -34.56 3.31
C GLU A 42 13.22 -33.37 2.57
N TYR A 43 11.89 -33.34 2.46
CA TYR A 43 11.13 -32.30 1.78
C TYR A 43 10.21 -31.58 2.75
N CYS A 44 10.51 -30.32 3.06
CA CYS A 44 9.55 -29.42 3.69
C CYS A 44 8.41 -29.16 2.70
N PHE A 45 7.19 -29.62 3.01
CA PHE A 45 6.02 -29.33 2.18
C PHE A 45 5.78 -27.82 2.17
N ASP A 46 5.84 -27.23 0.97
CA ASP A 46 5.56 -25.81 0.78
C ASP A 46 4.19 -25.61 0.11
N PRO A 47 3.09 -25.45 0.87
CA PRO A 47 1.77 -25.24 0.30
C PRO A 47 1.62 -23.90 -0.40
N LEU A 48 2.51 -22.94 -0.12
CA LEU A 48 2.44 -21.58 -0.62
C LEU A 48 3.82 -21.18 -1.09
N ASP A 49 3.99 -21.15 -2.42
CA ASP A 49 5.20 -20.67 -3.10
C ASP A 49 5.89 -19.57 -2.29
N GLU A 50 7.12 -19.86 -1.85
CA GLU A 50 7.94 -19.01 -0.98
C GLU A 50 7.92 -17.54 -1.42
N LYS A 51 7.96 -17.31 -2.73
CA LYS A 51 7.93 -15.98 -3.33
C LYS A 51 6.62 -15.24 -3.05
N LEU A 52 5.48 -15.94 -3.07
CA LEU A 52 4.17 -15.35 -2.78
C LEU A 52 4.09 -14.91 -1.31
N ARG A 53 4.60 -15.72 -0.37
CA ARG A 53 4.64 -15.36 1.05
C ARG A 53 5.50 -14.12 1.27
N GLN A 54 6.71 -14.12 0.73
CA GLN A 54 7.61 -12.97 0.83
C GLN A 54 6.96 -11.70 0.26
N SER A 55 6.32 -11.80 -0.90
CA SER A 55 5.58 -10.70 -1.51
C SER A 55 4.50 -10.11 -0.60
N ILE A 56 3.63 -10.96 -0.03
CA ILE A 56 2.55 -10.51 0.88
C ILE A 56 3.15 -9.83 2.11
N GLY A 57 4.22 -10.41 2.68
CA GLY A 57 4.93 -9.85 3.83
C GLY A 57 5.52 -8.48 3.53
N MET A 58 6.24 -8.31 2.42
CA MET A 58 6.81 -7.03 2.02
C MET A 58 5.75 -5.96 1.76
N PHE A 59 4.63 -6.34 1.13
CA PHE A 59 3.55 -5.39 0.82
C PHE A 59 2.77 -4.94 2.08
N SER A 60 2.78 -5.74 3.15
CA SER A 60 2.14 -5.37 4.43
C SER A 60 2.80 -4.18 5.13
N MET A 61 4.12 -3.97 4.95
CA MET A 61 4.87 -2.88 5.59
C MET A 61 4.42 -1.46 5.15
N PRO A 62 4.38 -1.11 3.85
CA PRO A 62 3.89 0.20 3.43
C PRO A 62 2.42 0.41 3.81
N LEU A 63 1.59 -0.64 3.75
CA LEU A 63 0.21 -0.60 4.18
C LEU A 63 0.08 -0.25 5.67
N PHE A 64 0.88 -0.89 6.53
CA PHE A 64 0.94 -0.60 7.97
C PHE A 64 1.33 0.86 8.23
N LEU A 65 2.39 1.36 7.58
CA LEU A 65 2.83 2.75 7.73
C LEU A 65 1.73 3.76 7.34
N ILE A 66 1.02 3.51 6.23
CA ILE A 66 -0.08 4.38 5.80
C ILE A 66 -1.24 4.33 6.79
N LEU A 67 -1.63 3.14 7.26
CA LEU A 67 -2.72 2.99 8.22
C LEU A 67 -2.39 3.68 9.55
N PHE A 68 -1.13 3.59 10.00
CA PHE A 68 -0.66 4.30 11.18
C PHE A 68 -0.79 5.82 11.03
N ILE A 69 -0.40 6.39 9.90
CA ILE A 69 -0.58 7.82 9.61
C ILE A 69 -2.08 8.19 9.58
N LEU A 70 -2.91 7.38 8.94
CA LEU A 70 -4.36 7.60 8.84
C LEU A 70 -5.08 7.55 10.18
N PHE A 71 -4.55 6.81 11.16
CA PHE A 71 -5.13 6.72 12.51
C PHE A 71 -5.28 8.10 13.17
N PHE A 72 -4.31 8.99 12.96
CA PHE A 72 -4.29 10.35 13.52
C PHE A 72 -5.08 11.35 12.67
N LEU A 73 -5.51 10.97 11.47
CA LEU A 73 -6.18 11.87 10.53
C LEU A 73 -7.70 11.83 10.66
N ARG A 74 -8.32 12.83 10.03
CA ARG A 74 -9.77 13.00 10.01
C ARG A 74 -10.45 11.93 9.13
N LYS A 75 -11.69 11.59 9.46
CA LYS A 75 -12.48 10.55 8.77
C LYS A 75 -12.59 10.80 7.26
N GLU A 76 -12.62 12.06 6.83
CA GLU A 76 -12.76 12.47 5.44
C GLU A 76 -11.52 12.11 4.62
N VAL A 77 -10.33 12.14 5.24
CA VAL A 77 -9.08 11.71 4.61
C VAL A 77 -9.10 10.20 4.43
N PHE A 78 -9.47 9.47 5.48
CA PHE A 78 -9.59 8.01 5.44
C PHE A 78 -10.57 7.53 4.36
N PHE A 79 -11.77 8.09 4.28
CA PHE A 79 -12.75 7.72 3.25
C PHE A 79 -12.32 8.09 1.83
N THR A 80 -11.48 9.10 1.67
CA THR A 80 -10.93 9.43 0.34
C THR A 80 -9.82 8.44 -0.02
N TRP A 81 -8.96 8.10 0.94
CA TRP A 81 -7.89 7.13 0.75
C TRP A 81 -8.44 5.72 0.48
N ILE A 82 -9.45 5.25 1.21
CA ILE A 82 -9.98 3.89 1.04
C ILE A 82 -10.56 3.65 -0.36
N LYS A 83 -11.17 4.68 -0.97
CA LYS A 83 -11.68 4.62 -2.35
C LYS A 83 -10.56 4.40 -3.38
N PHE A 84 -9.36 4.89 -3.08
CA PHE A 84 -8.17 4.62 -3.88
C PHE A 84 -7.53 3.28 -3.51
N ALA A 85 -7.43 2.98 -2.21
CA ALA A 85 -6.73 1.80 -1.72
C ALA A 85 -7.39 0.50 -2.18
N ILE A 86 -8.72 0.38 -2.14
CA ILE A 86 -9.42 -0.85 -2.54
C ILE A 86 -9.05 -1.30 -3.98
N PRO A 87 -9.26 -0.48 -5.03
CA PRO A 87 -8.90 -0.89 -6.38
C PRO A 87 -7.39 -1.06 -6.55
N ALA A 88 -6.57 -0.18 -5.95
CA ALA A 88 -5.12 -0.29 -6.05
C ALA A 88 -4.60 -1.61 -5.47
N LEU A 89 -5.09 -2.02 -4.29
CA LEU A 89 -4.77 -3.30 -3.66
C LEU A 89 -5.23 -4.49 -4.49
N PHE A 90 -6.44 -4.42 -5.05
CA PHE A 90 -6.96 -5.46 -5.93
C PHE A 90 -6.07 -5.66 -7.17
N PHE A 91 -5.72 -4.58 -7.86
CA PHE A 91 -4.83 -4.64 -9.03
C PHE A 91 -3.41 -5.06 -8.66
N SER A 92 -2.87 -4.62 -7.52
CA SER A 92 -1.55 -5.06 -7.04
C SER A 92 -1.53 -6.55 -6.74
N LEU A 93 -2.56 -7.09 -6.07
CA LEU A 93 -2.68 -8.53 -5.82
C LEU A 93 -2.77 -9.30 -7.13
N LEU A 94 -3.64 -8.85 -8.06
CA LEU A 94 -3.80 -9.50 -9.35
C LEU A 94 -2.47 -9.54 -10.13
N ALA A 95 -1.73 -8.43 -10.17
CA ALA A 95 -0.42 -8.36 -10.81
C ALA A 95 0.60 -9.32 -10.15
N ILE A 96 0.61 -9.42 -8.82
CA ILE A 96 1.50 -10.35 -8.09
C ILE A 96 1.16 -11.81 -8.43
N PHE A 97 -0.13 -12.15 -8.52
CA PHE A 97 -0.58 -13.51 -8.87
C PHE A 97 -0.29 -13.89 -10.32
N THR A 98 -0.38 -12.95 -11.26
CA THR A 98 -0.14 -13.21 -12.69
C THR A 98 1.34 -13.17 -13.07
N THR A 99 2.19 -12.49 -12.29
CA THR A 99 3.64 -12.44 -12.56
C THR A 99 4.25 -13.82 -12.37
N ALA A 100 5.00 -14.28 -13.38
CA ALA A 100 5.68 -15.57 -13.38
C ALA A 100 6.78 -15.64 -12.30
N THR A 101 7.00 -16.84 -11.78
CA THR A 101 8.09 -17.16 -10.85
C THR A 101 9.36 -17.46 -11.65
N SER A 102 10.07 -16.44 -12.12
CA SER A 102 11.41 -16.64 -12.71
C SER A 102 12.43 -16.83 -11.59
N SER A 103 13.40 -17.72 -11.72
CA SER A 103 14.41 -18.00 -10.68
C SER A 103 15.49 -16.92 -10.54
N GLY A 104 15.30 -15.74 -11.15
CA GLY A 104 16.29 -14.65 -11.15
C GLY A 104 16.22 -13.80 -9.89
N GLY A 105 17.25 -13.87 -9.04
CA GLY A 105 17.39 -12.98 -7.88
C GLY A 105 17.62 -11.51 -8.27
N LEU A 106 17.43 -10.61 -7.29
CA LEU A 106 17.47 -9.14 -7.40
C LEU A 106 18.78 -8.54 -8.00
N PHE A 107 19.82 -9.36 -8.21
CA PHE A 107 21.15 -8.97 -8.72
C PHE A 107 21.64 -9.83 -9.90
N SER A 108 20.75 -10.55 -10.59
CA SER A 108 21.10 -11.27 -11.81
C SER A 108 21.54 -10.30 -12.91
N VAL A 109 22.82 -10.35 -13.30
CA VAL A 109 23.41 -9.53 -14.37
C VAL A 109 23.08 -10.18 -15.72
N GLY A 110 21.87 -9.93 -16.18
CA GLY A 110 21.31 -10.36 -17.46
C GLY A 110 19.87 -9.85 -17.48
N LEU A 111 19.40 -9.35 -18.64
CA LEU A 111 18.09 -8.74 -18.90
C LEU A 111 17.05 -8.95 -17.76
N PRO A 112 16.46 -7.88 -17.18
CA PRO A 112 15.64 -8.01 -15.99
C PRO A 112 14.40 -8.85 -16.28
N ASP A 113 14.45 -10.13 -15.96
CA ASP A 113 13.25 -10.90 -15.75
C ASP A 113 12.52 -10.24 -14.59
N PHE A 114 11.30 -9.75 -14.86
CA PHE A 114 10.42 -9.19 -13.84
C PHE A 114 10.01 -10.31 -12.89
N ASP A 115 10.86 -10.62 -11.91
CA ASP A 115 10.53 -11.58 -10.85
C ASP A 115 9.45 -10.98 -9.94
N ARG A 116 8.59 -11.84 -9.42
CA ARG A 116 7.46 -11.49 -8.54
C ARG A 116 7.90 -10.61 -7.36
N ALA A 117 9.10 -10.84 -6.83
CA ALA A 117 9.67 -10.03 -5.74
C ALA A 117 9.88 -8.56 -6.16
N LEU A 118 10.46 -8.33 -7.34
CA LEU A 118 10.73 -6.99 -7.87
C LEU A 118 9.43 -6.27 -8.22
N THR A 119 8.48 -6.97 -8.86
CA THR A 119 7.13 -6.44 -9.12
C THR A 119 6.44 -6.02 -7.83
N THR A 120 6.52 -6.85 -6.79
CA THR A 120 5.92 -6.55 -5.47
C THR A 120 6.56 -5.34 -4.82
N LEU A 121 7.89 -5.22 -4.89
CA LEU A 121 8.62 -4.09 -4.33
C LEU A 121 8.23 -2.78 -5.03
N ILE A 122 8.20 -2.77 -6.37
CA ILE A 122 7.80 -1.60 -7.15
C ILE A 122 6.35 -1.21 -6.84
N LEU A 123 5.44 -2.17 -6.82
CA LEU A 123 4.02 -1.94 -6.49
C LEU A 123 3.86 -1.40 -5.07
N GLY A 124 4.60 -1.94 -4.10
CA GLY A 124 4.58 -1.48 -2.71
C GLY A 124 5.07 -0.04 -2.56
N ILE A 125 6.19 0.29 -3.20
CA ILE A 125 6.75 1.66 -3.22
C ILE A 125 5.74 2.62 -3.87
N LEU A 126 5.19 2.26 -5.03
CA LEU A 126 4.28 3.12 -5.75
C LEU A 126 2.96 3.34 -4.98
N PHE A 127 2.41 2.27 -4.40
CA PHE A 127 1.25 2.34 -3.52
C PHE A 127 1.50 3.26 -2.33
N PHE A 128 2.69 3.18 -1.73
CA PHE A 128 3.11 4.05 -0.63
C PHE A 128 3.11 5.53 -1.03
N PHE A 129 3.81 5.88 -2.10
CA PHE A 129 3.93 7.26 -2.57
C PHE A 129 2.58 7.84 -2.99
N ILE A 130 1.78 7.12 -3.77
CA ILE A 130 0.46 7.61 -4.20
C ILE A 130 -0.46 7.83 -2.99
N SER A 131 -0.46 6.88 -2.04
CA SER A 131 -1.22 7.01 -0.79
C SER A 131 -0.81 8.25 0.00
N LEU A 132 0.49 8.47 0.16
CA LEU A 132 1.04 9.60 0.90
C LEU A 132 0.65 10.93 0.24
N VAL A 133 0.78 11.03 -1.09
CA VAL A 133 0.41 12.23 -1.85
C VAL A 133 -1.09 12.52 -1.70
N LEU A 134 -1.95 11.49 -1.78
CA LEU A 134 -3.39 11.62 -1.61
C LEU A 134 -3.76 12.08 -0.18
N ILE A 135 -3.10 11.53 0.82
CA ILE A 135 -3.26 11.91 2.23
C ILE A 135 -2.89 13.37 2.44
N ILE A 136 -1.71 13.80 1.97
CA ILE A 136 -1.25 15.19 2.08
C ILE A 136 -2.23 16.12 1.38
N TYR A 137 -2.60 15.81 0.13
CA TYR A 137 -3.54 16.62 -0.65
C TYR A 137 -4.86 16.84 0.08
N LYS A 138 -5.46 15.74 0.58
CA LYS A 138 -6.77 15.81 1.22
C LYS A 138 -6.69 16.50 2.58
N SER A 139 -5.64 16.24 3.36
CA SER A 139 -5.40 16.90 4.64
C SER A 139 -5.27 18.42 4.48
N LEU A 140 -4.47 18.87 3.49
CA LEU A 140 -4.31 20.27 3.16
C LEU A 140 -5.63 20.91 2.68
N SER A 141 -6.36 20.24 1.78
CA SER A 141 -7.65 20.76 1.28
C SER A 141 -8.71 20.91 2.37
N LEU A 142 -8.71 20.05 3.38
CA LEU A 142 -9.64 20.18 4.50
C LEU A 142 -9.26 21.37 5.40
N LYS A 143 -7.97 21.55 5.67
CA LYS A 143 -7.48 22.73 6.40
C LYS A 143 -7.85 24.04 5.68
N GLU A 144 -7.79 24.06 4.34
CA GLU A 144 -8.23 25.21 3.55
C GLU A 144 -9.74 25.47 3.67
N ASN A 145 -10.57 24.42 3.74
CA ASN A 145 -12.01 24.59 3.90
C ASN A 145 -12.36 25.07 5.31
N ASP A 146 -11.71 24.54 6.35
CA ASP A 146 -11.88 25.03 7.72
C ASP A 146 -11.47 26.50 7.82
N LEU A 147 -10.33 26.84 7.20
CA LEU A 147 -9.85 28.23 7.13
C LEU A 147 -10.84 29.10 6.38
N LYS A 148 -11.33 28.73 5.19
CA LYS A 148 -12.34 29.53 4.46
C LYS A 148 -13.65 29.75 5.23
N VAL A 149 -14.07 28.76 6.03
CA VAL A 149 -15.22 28.94 6.92
C VAL A 149 -14.92 30.00 7.99
N LEU A 150 -13.68 30.04 8.51
CA LEU A 150 -13.21 31.12 9.39
C LEU A 150 -12.95 32.44 8.63
N GLU A 151 -12.58 32.36 7.35
CA GLU A 151 -12.07 33.43 6.49
C GLU A 151 -13.16 34.13 5.66
N ASN A 152 -14.41 33.65 5.74
CA ASN A 152 -15.57 34.55 5.60
C ASN A 152 -15.54 35.70 6.64
N GLY A 153 -14.49 35.77 7.48
CA GLY A 153 -13.95 36.99 8.10
C GLY A 153 -12.42 37.23 8.00
N VAL A 154 -11.73 37.06 6.84
CA VAL A 154 -10.45 37.73 6.39
C VAL A 154 -9.31 36.83 5.82
N VAL A 155 -9.07 36.99 4.50
CA VAL A 155 -7.85 36.87 3.64
C VAL A 155 -7.23 35.50 3.23
N LYS A 156 -7.29 35.26 1.91
CA LYS A 156 -7.05 34.00 1.18
C LYS A 156 -5.59 33.84 0.79
N SER A 157 -4.93 32.80 1.32
CA SER A 157 -3.51 32.51 1.04
C SER A 157 -3.25 32.01 -0.40
N ARG A 158 -2.49 32.79 -1.18
CA ARG A 158 -2.05 32.47 -2.56
C ARG A 158 -1.11 31.26 -2.66
N LYS A 159 -0.31 30.96 -1.63
CA LYS A 159 0.68 29.86 -1.63
C LYS A 159 0.07 28.46 -1.81
N PHE A 160 -1.18 28.29 -1.40
CA PHE A 160 -1.87 27.00 -1.42
C PHE A 160 -2.26 26.52 -2.82
N ARG A 161 -2.51 27.45 -3.74
CA ARG A 161 -2.97 27.13 -5.12
C ARG A 161 -1.88 26.46 -5.95
N ILE A 162 -0.62 26.77 -5.68
CA ILE A 162 0.55 26.23 -6.38
C ILE A 162 0.84 24.80 -5.90
N ILE A 163 0.84 24.57 -4.59
CA ILE A 163 1.02 23.23 -3.99
C ILE A 163 -0.03 22.25 -4.53
N LYS A 164 -1.29 22.71 -4.65
CA LYS A 164 -2.39 21.91 -5.20
C LYS A 164 -2.16 21.48 -6.65
N ARG A 165 -1.58 22.35 -7.49
CA ARG A 165 -1.24 22.03 -8.89
C ARG A 165 -0.09 21.04 -8.97
N ILE A 166 0.97 21.23 -8.19
CA ILE A 166 2.13 20.33 -8.15
C ILE A 166 1.71 18.93 -7.74
N ILE A 167 0.94 18.80 -6.65
CA ILE A 167 0.45 17.49 -6.19
C ILE A 167 -0.44 16.82 -7.25
N ARG A 168 -1.30 17.57 -7.95
CA ARG A 168 -2.14 17.01 -9.01
C ARG A 168 -1.30 16.46 -10.17
N ILE A 169 -0.23 17.16 -10.56
CA ILE A 169 0.70 16.72 -11.60
C ILE A 169 1.45 15.45 -11.14
N VAL A 170 1.96 15.42 -9.90
CA VAL A 170 2.63 14.24 -9.34
C VAL A 170 1.70 13.03 -9.32
N LEU A 171 0.44 13.20 -8.90
CA LEU A 171 -0.56 12.12 -8.94
C LEU A 171 -0.80 11.59 -10.35
N ILE A 172 -0.92 12.48 -11.34
CA ILE A 172 -1.10 12.09 -12.74
C ILE A 172 0.13 11.31 -13.24
N LEU A 173 1.34 11.78 -12.94
CA LEU A 173 2.58 11.13 -13.34
C LEU A 173 2.75 9.75 -12.68
N CYS A 174 2.47 9.63 -11.38
CA CYS A 174 2.49 8.34 -10.69
C CYS A 174 1.43 7.37 -11.23
N PHE A 175 0.24 7.88 -11.58
CA PHE A 175 -0.82 7.07 -12.18
C PHE A 175 -0.47 6.60 -13.59
N ILE A 176 0.10 7.48 -14.42
CA ILE A 176 0.60 7.11 -15.75
C ILE A 176 1.73 6.08 -15.62
N GLY A 177 2.67 6.28 -14.69
CA GLY A 177 3.73 5.32 -14.41
C GLY A 177 3.19 3.95 -13.99
N PHE A 178 2.18 3.92 -13.10
CA PHE A 178 1.48 2.69 -12.73
C PHE A 178 0.84 2.00 -13.94
N LEU A 179 0.16 2.77 -14.79
CA LEU A 179 -0.55 2.24 -15.95
C LEU A 179 0.41 1.69 -17.01
N LEU A 180 1.53 2.38 -17.26
CA LEU A 180 2.58 1.93 -18.17
C LEU A 180 3.24 0.65 -17.65
N LEU A 181 3.52 0.57 -16.35
CA LEU A 181 4.11 -0.61 -15.74
C LEU A 181 3.16 -1.81 -15.81
N PHE A 182 1.85 -1.57 -15.72
CA PHE A 182 0.83 -2.60 -15.89
C PHE A 182 0.66 -3.05 -17.35
N LEU A 183 0.95 -2.20 -18.33
CA LEU A 183 0.92 -2.56 -19.76
C LEU A 183 2.17 -3.34 -20.20
N THR A 184 3.24 -3.29 -19.42
CA THR A 184 4.50 -4.00 -19.70
C THR A 184 4.59 -5.39 -19.04
N ILE A 185 3.65 -5.72 -18.14
CA ILE A 185 3.51 -7.03 -17.49
C ILE A 185 2.41 -7.80 -18.22
#